data_AF-A0A9W8MKE1-F1
#
_entry.id   AF-A0A9W8MKE1-F1
#
_cell.length_a   1.000
_cell.length_b   1.000
_cell.length_c   1.000
_cell.angle_alpha   90.00
_cell.angle_beta   90.00
_cell.angle_gamma   90.00
#
_symmetry.space_group_name_H-M   'P 1'
#
loop_
_entity.id
_entity.type
_entity.pdbx_description
1 polymer ?
#
loop_
_entity_poly.entity_id
_entity_poly.type
_entity_poly.pdbx_seq_one_letter_code
_entity_poly.pdbx_strand_id
1 'polypeptide(L)'
;MPRGFRFSCLKADDVYLKTGEGKPTDIVILYTFLLQMDVGWRDADMGYRVMGPTGVGKSTFINNVLGRSDAPAGGGFQSYTRQVAHYFIDVSNNWKLAEAFEIGGQRIVLVDTPGFDDTEIPDSVLLRRIAVWLALSYNSGMKVGGIIYMYPVYPNRMTRNDRSNIKVFREMCGNHALSKVVLATTRWDICPPEIGGNRQKEVLDTFWSNMRSESTPHTREEATALWNSKESAWDLIKLVLKRRADSHIDGVVLKIQKQLVDKGKKFRETDAAQELRRKVKELIKESGSTSTQARNVKPRALSAEAARLRLPLGARVSRAIGLS
;
A
#
# COMPACT_ATOMS: atom_id res chain seq x y z
N MET A 1 -14.03 -5.42 35.13
CA MET A 1 -13.92 -6.53 34.14
C MET A 1 -14.43 -6.01 32.79
N PRO A 2 -13.58 -5.85 31.76
CA PRO A 2 -14.07 -5.46 30.45
C PRO A 2 -14.78 -6.66 29.82
N ARG A 3 -15.97 -6.43 29.29
CA ARG A 3 -16.83 -7.43 28.64
C ARG A 3 -16.08 -8.04 27.46
N GLY A 4 -15.80 -9.34 27.54
CA GLY A 4 -15.21 -10.10 26.44
C GLY A 4 -16.12 -10.04 25.21
N PHE A 5 -15.56 -9.56 24.10
CA PHE A 5 -16.18 -9.68 22.79
C PHE A 5 -16.21 -11.18 22.43
N ARG A 6 -17.40 -11.79 22.44
CA ARG A 6 -17.63 -13.06 21.74
C ARG A 6 -17.74 -12.75 20.25
N PHE A 7 -16.64 -12.88 19.51
CA PHE A 7 -16.70 -12.87 18.06
C PHE A 7 -17.39 -14.15 17.59
N SER A 8 -18.58 -14.00 17.00
CA SER A 8 -19.17 -15.03 16.17
C SER A 8 -18.23 -15.25 14.98
N CYS A 9 -17.57 -16.41 14.94
CA CYS A 9 -16.67 -16.89 13.90
C CYS A 9 -17.26 -16.80 12.46
N LEU A 10 -18.57 -16.57 12.34
CA LEU A 10 -19.37 -16.64 11.11
C LEU A 10 -19.20 -15.47 10.11
N LYS A 11 -18.55 -14.35 10.44
CA LYS A 11 -18.44 -13.20 9.50
C LYS A 11 -17.15 -13.15 8.67
N ALA A 12 -16.07 -13.75 9.13
CA ALA A 12 -14.80 -13.78 8.40
C ALA A 12 -14.87 -14.79 7.23
N ASP A 13 -15.53 -15.93 7.46
CA ASP A 13 -15.80 -16.95 6.46
C ASP A 13 -16.65 -16.42 5.30
N ASP A 14 -17.63 -15.55 5.56
CA ASP A 14 -18.46 -14.92 4.52
C ASP A 14 -17.64 -14.00 3.60
N VAL A 15 -16.70 -13.21 4.13
CA VAL A 15 -15.80 -12.37 3.32
C VAL A 15 -14.83 -13.27 2.54
N TYR A 16 -14.31 -14.31 3.19
CA TYR A 16 -13.43 -15.30 2.58
C TYR A 16 -14.10 -15.99 1.37
N LEU A 17 -15.34 -16.46 1.55
CA LEU A 17 -16.17 -17.08 0.52
C LEU A 17 -16.54 -16.08 -0.61
N LYS A 18 -16.84 -14.82 -0.27
CA LYS A 18 -17.18 -13.77 -1.26
C LYS A 18 -16.00 -13.32 -2.13
N THR A 19 -14.76 -13.37 -1.65
CA THR A 19 -13.58 -13.07 -2.49
C THR A 19 -13.29 -14.13 -3.55
N GLY A 20 -13.97 -15.28 -3.49
CA GLY A 20 -14.25 -16.14 -4.63
C GLY A 20 -13.12 -17.06 -5.12
N GLU A 21 -12.01 -17.19 -4.40
CA GLU A 21 -11.04 -18.27 -4.67
C GLU A 21 -10.49 -18.77 -3.34
N GLY A 22 -10.98 -19.91 -2.83
CA GLY A 22 -10.43 -20.57 -1.64
C GLY A 22 -9.06 -21.21 -1.93
N LYS A 23 -8.06 -20.39 -2.29
CA LYS A 23 -6.71 -20.87 -2.53
C LYS A 23 -5.97 -20.99 -1.19
N PRO A 24 -5.02 -21.94 -1.05
CA PRO A 24 -4.23 -22.10 0.18
C PRO A 24 -3.59 -20.80 0.68
N THR A 25 -3.19 -19.91 -0.24
CA THR A 25 -2.61 -18.60 0.10
C THR A 25 -3.58 -17.70 0.86
N ASP A 26 -4.88 -17.80 0.61
CA ASP A 26 -5.87 -16.94 1.26
C ASP A 26 -6.19 -17.45 2.66
N ILE A 27 -6.17 -18.78 2.87
CA ILE A 27 -6.29 -19.38 4.21
C ILE A 27 -5.17 -18.87 5.09
N VAL A 28 -3.93 -18.84 4.58
CA VAL A 28 -2.78 -18.30 5.33
C VAL A 28 -2.98 -16.82 5.66
N ILE A 29 -3.50 -16.01 4.74
CA ILE A 29 -3.78 -14.58 5.03
C ILE A 29 -4.85 -14.45 6.11
N LEU A 30 -5.92 -15.25 6.03
CA LEU A 30 -7.00 -15.24 7.02
C LEU A 30 -6.47 -15.68 8.39
N TYR A 31 -5.71 -16.78 8.47
CA TYR A 31 -5.10 -17.24 9.71
C TYR A 31 -4.11 -16.23 10.28
N THR A 32 -3.21 -15.68 9.46
CA THR A 32 -2.30 -14.62 9.93
C THR A 32 -3.09 -13.42 10.42
N PHE A 33 -4.13 -13.00 9.70
CA PHE A 33 -4.99 -11.89 10.09
C PHE A 33 -5.71 -12.17 11.41
N LEU A 34 -6.29 -13.35 11.60
CA LEU A 34 -6.98 -13.75 12.83
C LEU A 34 -6.02 -13.83 14.03
N LEU A 35 -4.84 -14.43 13.86
CA LEU A 35 -3.78 -14.43 14.87
C LEU A 35 -3.32 -13.01 15.23
N GLN A 36 -3.27 -12.14 14.22
CA GLN A 36 -3.00 -10.71 14.35
C GLN A 36 -4.18 -9.93 14.96
N MET A 37 -5.39 -10.47 14.97
CA MET A 37 -6.57 -9.86 15.60
C MET A 37 -6.70 -10.22 17.07
N ASP A 38 -6.31 -11.44 17.45
CA ASP A 38 -6.33 -11.88 18.85
C ASP A 38 -5.33 -11.13 19.74
N VAL A 39 -4.32 -10.45 19.16
CA VAL A 39 -3.37 -9.58 19.88
C VAL A 39 -3.91 -8.19 20.26
N GLY A 40 -5.23 -8.07 20.41
CA GLY A 40 -5.83 -7.03 21.24
C GLY A 40 -6.12 -5.71 20.54
N TRP A 41 -6.86 -5.75 19.42
CA TRP A 41 -7.46 -4.56 18.81
C TRP A 41 -8.46 -3.89 19.76
N ARG A 42 -8.52 -2.55 19.72
CA ARG A 42 -9.50 -1.74 20.45
C ARG A 42 -10.42 -1.04 19.45
N ASP A 43 -11.67 -0.83 19.82
CA ASP A 43 -12.67 -0.14 18.98
C ASP A 43 -12.24 1.28 18.56
N ALA A 44 -11.36 1.90 19.35
CA ALA A 44 -10.82 3.23 19.12
C ALA A 44 -9.50 3.24 18.32
N ASP A 45 -8.95 2.08 17.94
CA ASP A 45 -7.70 2.02 17.17
C ASP A 45 -7.88 2.61 15.77
N MET A 46 -6.87 3.37 15.35
CA MET A 46 -6.86 4.02 14.05
C MET A 46 -5.74 3.46 13.16
N GLY A 47 -6.11 2.97 11.98
CA GLY A 47 -5.17 2.37 11.04
C GLY A 47 -4.52 3.38 10.10
N TYR A 48 -3.19 3.35 10.02
CA TYR A 48 -2.39 4.15 9.09
C TYR A 48 -1.62 3.21 8.16
N ARG A 49 -1.88 3.30 6.85
CA ARG A 49 -1.31 2.34 5.87
C ARG A 49 -0.01 2.87 5.30
N VAL A 50 1.02 2.04 5.28
CA VAL A 50 2.30 2.36 4.63
C VAL A 50 2.38 1.57 3.33
N MET A 51 2.37 2.26 2.20
CA MET A 51 2.34 1.68 0.85
C MET A 51 3.44 2.27 -0.02
N GLY A 52 3.82 1.55 -1.09
CA GLY A 52 4.89 1.96 -2.00
C GLY A 52 5.65 0.77 -2.56
N PRO A 53 6.55 0.97 -3.55
CA PRO A 53 7.27 -0.12 -4.20
C PRO A 53 8.18 -0.87 -3.23
N THR A 54 8.63 -2.06 -3.65
CA THR A 54 9.60 -2.88 -2.90
C THR A 54 10.94 -2.14 -2.74
N GLY A 55 11.57 -2.26 -1.57
CA GLY A 55 12.85 -1.63 -1.28
C GLY A 55 12.82 -0.12 -1.02
N VAL A 56 11.64 0.51 -0.94
CA VAL A 56 11.50 1.97 -0.68
C VAL A 56 11.80 2.39 0.76
N GLY A 57 11.86 1.44 1.70
CA GLY A 57 12.15 1.71 3.12
C GLY A 57 10.94 1.71 4.06
N LYS A 58 9.82 1.07 3.71
CA LYS A 58 8.60 1.01 4.55
C LYS A 58 8.86 0.44 5.95
N SER A 59 9.50 -0.72 6.02
CA SER A 59 9.83 -1.38 7.29
C SER A 59 10.90 -0.61 8.07
N THR A 60 11.87 0.01 7.39
CA THR A 60 12.85 0.92 8.02
C THR A 60 12.17 2.13 8.65
N PHE A 61 11.22 2.76 7.94
CA PHE A 61 10.42 3.84 8.49
C PHE A 61 9.68 3.41 9.75
N ILE A 62 9.01 2.26 9.73
CA ILE A 62 8.31 1.72 10.91
C ILE A 62 9.28 1.51 12.07
N ASN A 63 10.44 0.90 11.84
CA ASN A 63 11.46 0.71 12.87
C ASN A 63 11.96 2.04 13.46
N ASN A 64 12.14 3.07 12.63
CA ASN A 64 12.53 4.41 13.08
C ASN A 64 11.44 5.04 13.95
N VAL A 65 10.15 4.87 13.62
CA VAL A 65 9.04 5.33 14.48
C VAL A 65 9.04 4.59 15.81
N LEU A 66 9.16 3.25 15.78
CA LEU A 66 9.12 2.39 16.97
C LEU A 66 10.37 2.53 17.85
N GLY A 67 11.50 2.94 17.29
CA GLY A 67 12.80 2.96 17.97
C GLY A 67 13.38 1.56 18.22
N ARG A 68 12.93 0.54 17.48
CA ARG A 68 13.35 -0.87 17.59
C ARG A 68 13.18 -1.59 16.25
N SER A 69 13.86 -2.73 16.08
CA SER A 69 13.94 -3.46 14.81
C SER A 69 12.91 -4.59 14.68
N ASP A 70 11.64 -4.29 14.93
CA ASP A 70 10.55 -5.27 14.88
C ASP A 70 10.14 -5.62 13.44
N ALA A 71 10.15 -4.62 12.56
CA ALA A 71 9.74 -4.79 11.17
C ALA A 71 10.92 -5.35 10.36
N PRO A 72 10.75 -6.49 9.65
CA PRO A 72 11.83 -7.11 8.89
C PRO A 72 12.35 -6.16 7.79
N ALA A 73 13.52 -5.58 8.00
CA ALA A 73 14.18 -4.67 7.08
C ALA A 73 15.58 -5.20 6.72
N GLY A 74 15.95 -5.15 5.44
CA GLY A 74 17.29 -5.49 4.97
C GLY A 74 17.77 -4.49 3.93
N GLY A 75 19.10 -4.36 3.75
CA GLY A 75 19.72 -3.37 2.85
C GLY A 75 19.62 -3.66 1.35
N GLY A 76 18.91 -4.72 0.93
CA GLY A 76 18.80 -5.17 -0.46
C GLY A 76 17.43 -4.91 -1.10
N PHE A 77 17.32 -5.13 -2.42
CA PHE A 77 16.07 -5.00 -3.20
C PHE A 77 15.11 -6.20 -3.08
N GLN A 78 15.38 -7.17 -2.20
CA GLN A 78 14.50 -8.33 -1.98
C GLN A 78 13.32 -7.95 -1.05
N SER A 79 12.12 -8.48 -1.33
CA SER A 79 10.97 -8.31 -0.42
C SER A 79 11.10 -9.20 0.81
N TYR A 80 11.43 -8.58 1.94
CA TYR A 80 11.39 -9.19 3.27
C TYR A 80 9.94 -9.29 3.79
N THR A 81 9.12 -8.27 3.51
CA THR A 81 7.71 -8.22 3.92
C THR A 81 6.83 -8.95 2.91
N ARG A 82 6.60 -10.25 3.14
CA ARG A 82 5.74 -11.08 2.28
C ARG A 82 4.26 -11.03 2.66
N GLN A 83 3.94 -10.63 3.88
CA GLN A 83 2.57 -10.53 4.41
C GLN A 83 2.32 -9.13 4.97
N VAL A 84 1.05 -8.73 5.06
CA VAL A 84 0.68 -7.48 5.73
C VAL A 84 0.92 -7.66 7.23
N ALA A 85 1.59 -6.70 7.85
CA ALA A 85 1.89 -6.69 9.28
C ALA A 85 1.43 -5.38 9.91
N HIS A 86 1.10 -5.40 11.20
CA HIS A 86 0.66 -4.23 11.93
C HIS A 86 1.56 -4.00 13.15
N TYR A 87 1.79 -2.75 13.48
CA TYR A 87 2.66 -2.33 14.57
C TYR A 87 1.94 -1.24 15.36
N PHE A 88 1.88 -1.44 16.68
CA PHE A 88 1.20 -0.51 17.58
C PHE A 88 2.18 0.54 18.09
N ILE A 89 1.75 1.79 18.03
CA ILE A 89 2.41 2.90 18.71
C ILE A 89 1.47 3.34 19.83
N ASP A 90 1.94 3.15 21.06
CA ASP A 90 1.24 3.63 22.23
C ASP A 90 1.53 5.11 22.43
N VAL A 91 0.51 5.94 22.25
CA VAL A 91 0.55 7.39 22.46
C VAL A 91 -0.14 7.79 23.77
N SER A 92 -0.60 6.82 24.58
CA SER A 92 -1.34 7.10 25.83
C SER A 92 -0.55 7.94 26.83
N ASN A 93 0.78 7.79 26.84
CA ASN A 93 1.67 8.56 27.71
C ASN A 93 2.14 9.90 27.11
N ASN A 94 1.69 10.25 25.90
CA ASN A 94 2.07 11.48 25.21
C ASN A 94 0.86 12.41 25.03
N TRP A 95 0.44 13.03 26.14
CA TRP A 95 -0.73 13.91 26.19
C TRP A 95 -0.62 15.08 25.21
N LYS A 96 0.58 15.61 24.95
CA LYS A 96 0.81 16.68 23.97
C LYS A 96 0.47 16.24 22.54
N LEU A 97 0.87 15.03 22.14
CA LEU A 97 0.45 14.45 20.85
C LEU A 97 -1.05 14.17 20.84
N ALA A 98 -1.59 13.68 21.96
CA ALA A 98 -3.01 13.36 22.08
C ALA A 98 -3.91 14.58 21.88
N GLU A 99 -3.56 15.69 22.52
CA GLU A 99 -4.26 16.97 22.43
C GLU A 99 -4.06 17.64 21.06
N ALA A 100 -2.81 17.75 20.60
CA ALA A 100 -2.50 18.47 19.36
C ALA A 100 -3.12 17.84 18.09
N PHE A 101 -3.44 16.55 18.13
CA PHE A 101 -3.94 15.80 16.96
C PHE A 101 -5.26 15.06 17.20
N GLU A 102 -5.96 15.35 18.29
CA GLU A 102 -7.27 14.76 18.61
C GLU A 102 -7.26 13.21 18.61
N ILE A 103 -6.18 12.60 19.09
CA ILE A 103 -6.01 11.13 19.13
C ILE A 103 -6.27 10.54 20.53
N GLY A 104 -6.94 11.26 21.43
CA GLY A 104 -7.14 10.94 22.84
C GLY A 104 -7.42 9.46 23.14
N GLY A 105 -6.44 8.77 23.75
CA GLY A 105 -6.54 7.35 24.17
C GLY A 105 -6.49 6.32 23.03
N GLN A 106 -6.40 6.74 21.78
CA GLN A 106 -6.33 5.87 20.60
C GLN A 106 -4.88 5.39 20.38
N ARG A 107 -4.70 4.14 19.96
CA ARG A 107 -3.39 3.70 19.47
C ARG A 107 -3.28 3.97 17.98
N ILE A 108 -2.09 4.37 17.55
CA ILE A 108 -1.76 4.46 16.14
C ILE A 108 -1.33 3.07 15.70
N VAL A 109 -2.02 2.52 14.70
CA VAL A 109 -1.68 1.22 14.11
C VAL A 109 -1.04 1.43 12.75
N LEU A 110 0.29 1.32 12.68
CA LEU A 110 1.01 1.34 11.41
C LEU A 110 0.87 -0.02 10.73
N VAL A 111 0.45 -0.01 9.47
CA VAL A 111 0.28 -1.24 8.71
C VAL A 111 1.27 -1.27 7.55
N ASP A 112 2.27 -2.13 7.71
CA ASP A 112 3.26 -2.42 6.69
C ASP A 112 2.64 -3.31 5.63
N THR A 113 2.73 -2.88 4.39
CA THR A 113 2.22 -3.63 3.24
C THR A 113 3.38 -4.20 2.44
N PRO A 114 3.27 -5.41 1.87
CA PRO A 114 4.19 -5.87 0.84
C PRO A 114 4.30 -4.84 -0.29
N GLY A 115 5.52 -4.59 -0.78
CA GLY A 115 5.73 -3.65 -1.88
C GLY A 115 5.38 -4.23 -3.24
N PHE A 116 4.90 -3.38 -4.16
CA PHE A 116 4.77 -3.70 -5.59
C PHE A 116 6.15 -3.76 -6.28
N ASP A 117 6.23 -4.36 -7.47
CA ASP A 117 7.46 -4.58 -8.24
C ASP A 117 8.46 -5.53 -7.56
N ASP A 118 7.94 -6.53 -6.86
CA ASP A 118 8.77 -7.61 -6.32
C ASP A 118 9.24 -8.57 -7.42
N THR A 119 10.45 -9.13 -7.26
CA THR A 119 11.05 -10.02 -8.25
C THR A 119 10.63 -11.48 -8.10
N GLU A 120 10.08 -11.85 -6.94
CA GLU A 120 9.71 -13.22 -6.57
C GLU A 120 8.18 -13.39 -6.52
N ILE A 121 7.46 -12.36 -6.11
CA ILE A 121 6.02 -12.39 -5.88
C ILE A 121 5.31 -11.51 -6.92
N PRO A 122 4.40 -12.08 -7.72
CA PRO A 122 3.66 -11.30 -8.72
C PRO A 122 2.76 -10.23 -8.08
N ASP A 123 2.66 -9.06 -8.71
CA ASP A 123 1.86 -7.91 -8.24
C ASP A 123 0.38 -8.27 -7.97
N SER A 124 -0.20 -9.17 -8.76
CA SER A 124 -1.58 -9.65 -8.57
C SER A 124 -1.78 -10.35 -7.23
N VAL A 125 -0.74 -11.03 -6.73
CA VAL A 125 -0.75 -11.71 -5.43
C VAL A 125 -0.66 -10.68 -4.31
N LEU A 126 0.22 -9.70 -4.47
CA LEU A 126 0.46 -8.64 -3.48
C LEU A 126 -0.79 -7.76 -3.34
N LEU A 127 -1.37 -7.32 -4.47
CA LEU A 127 -2.61 -6.57 -4.48
C LEU A 127 -3.74 -7.36 -3.81
N ARG A 128 -3.86 -8.66 -4.09
CA ARG A 128 -4.87 -9.51 -3.46
C ARG A 128 -4.67 -9.64 -1.95
N ARG A 129 -3.43 -9.83 -1.49
CA ARG A 129 -3.08 -9.86 -0.05
C ARG A 129 -3.52 -8.60 0.66
N ILE A 130 -3.16 -7.44 0.09
CA ILE A 130 -3.54 -6.14 0.62
C ILE A 130 -5.06 -5.99 0.61
N ALA A 131 -5.73 -6.35 -0.49
CA ALA A 131 -7.18 -6.23 -0.63
C ALA A 131 -7.97 -7.09 0.38
N VAL A 132 -7.57 -8.35 0.57
CA VAL A 132 -8.19 -9.26 1.56
C VAL A 132 -8.00 -8.69 2.96
N TRP A 133 -6.78 -8.28 3.31
CA TRP A 133 -6.50 -7.70 4.63
C TRP A 133 -7.31 -6.41 4.87
N LEU A 134 -7.43 -5.54 3.84
CA LEU A 134 -8.25 -4.32 3.91
C LEU A 134 -9.74 -4.62 4.08
N ALA A 135 -10.25 -5.66 3.43
CA ALA A 135 -11.64 -6.09 3.56
C ALA A 135 -11.93 -6.65 4.96
N LEU A 136 -11.07 -7.51 5.48
CA LEU A 136 -11.22 -8.11 6.80
C LEU A 136 -11.14 -7.04 7.91
N SER A 137 -10.19 -6.11 7.80
CA SER A 137 -10.08 -4.99 8.74
C SER A 137 -11.29 -4.05 8.72
N TYR A 138 -11.82 -3.74 7.54
CA TYR A 138 -13.01 -2.92 7.41
C TYR A 138 -14.25 -3.59 8.03
N ASN A 139 -14.43 -4.88 7.78
CA ASN A 139 -15.52 -5.66 8.37
C ASN A 139 -15.41 -5.79 9.89
N SER A 140 -14.18 -5.66 10.42
CA SER A 140 -13.89 -5.62 11.85
C SER A 140 -14.05 -4.23 12.47
N GLY A 141 -14.48 -3.23 11.69
CA GLY A 141 -14.72 -1.87 12.16
C GLY A 141 -13.50 -0.95 12.19
N MET A 142 -12.31 -1.40 11.74
CA MET A 142 -11.13 -0.54 11.72
C MET A 142 -11.29 0.59 10.69
N LYS A 143 -11.18 1.83 11.18
CA LYS A 143 -11.11 3.03 10.35
C LYS A 143 -9.70 3.23 9.77
N VAL A 144 -9.61 3.78 8.56
CA VAL A 144 -8.33 4.24 7.97
C VAL A 144 -8.16 5.73 8.27
N GLY A 145 -7.27 6.05 9.20
CA GLY A 145 -6.99 7.44 9.60
C GLY A 145 -6.10 8.18 8.63
N GLY A 146 -5.25 7.46 7.89
CA GLY A 146 -4.35 8.03 6.90
C GLY A 146 -3.62 6.97 6.07
N ILE A 147 -3.06 7.41 4.95
CA ILE A 147 -2.27 6.56 4.04
C ILE A 147 -0.96 7.27 3.77
N ILE A 148 0.15 6.58 3.96
CA ILE A 148 1.49 7.03 3.61
C ILE A 148 1.87 6.29 2.33
N TYR A 149 2.02 7.02 1.24
CA TYR A 149 2.61 6.48 0.02
C TYR A 149 4.08 6.89 -0.06
N MET A 150 4.98 5.92 0.00
CA MET A 150 6.42 6.13 -0.06
C MET A 150 6.92 5.90 -1.48
N TYR A 151 7.82 6.76 -1.98
CA TYR A 151 8.46 6.59 -3.28
C TYR A 151 9.94 7.01 -3.24
N PRO A 152 10.87 6.23 -3.80
CA PRO A 152 12.29 6.56 -3.73
C PRO A 152 12.66 7.64 -4.75
N VAL A 153 13.39 8.68 -4.34
CA VAL A 153 13.96 9.66 -5.29
C VAL A 153 15.30 9.18 -5.88
N TYR A 154 15.82 8.03 -5.47
CA TYR A 154 17.11 7.49 -5.94
C TYR A 154 17.14 5.95 -5.95
N PRO A 155 17.87 5.26 -6.86
CA PRO A 155 18.74 5.75 -7.95
C PRO A 155 18.02 6.10 -9.25
N ASN A 156 16.85 5.52 -9.49
CA ASN A 156 16.21 5.55 -10.80
C ASN A 156 15.27 6.74 -10.95
N ARG A 157 15.10 7.20 -12.18
CA ARG A 157 14.00 8.10 -12.56
C ARG A 157 12.68 7.34 -12.56
N MET A 158 11.57 8.07 -12.47
CA MET A 158 10.26 7.45 -12.49
C MET A 158 10.01 6.76 -13.83
N THR A 159 9.79 5.45 -13.79
CA THR A 159 9.56 4.63 -14.98
C THR A 159 8.08 4.60 -15.33
N ARG A 160 7.75 4.20 -16.57
CA ARG A 160 6.35 3.94 -16.96
C ARG A 160 5.66 2.93 -16.04
N ASN A 161 6.39 1.92 -15.58
CA ASN A 161 5.89 0.91 -14.65
C ASN A 161 5.50 1.53 -13.29
N ASP A 162 6.31 2.45 -12.76
CA ASP A 162 6.01 3.21 -11.55
C ASP A 162 4.73 4.04 -11.70
N ARG A 163 4.57 4.72 -12.85
CA ARG A 163 3.36 5.49 -13.14
C ARG A 163 2.11 4.61 -13.15
N SER A 164 2.21 3.40 -13.70
CA SER A 164 1.12 2.42 -13.68
C SER A 164 0.83 1.89 -12.28
N ASN A 165 1.85 1.70 -11.42
CA ASN A 165 1.65 1.33 -10.02
C ASN A 165 0.89 2.39 -9.22
N ILE A 166 1.23 3.67 -9.44
CA ILE A 166 0.48 4.79 -8.85
C ILE A 166 -0.98 4.75 -9.28
N LYS A 167 -1.29 4.41 -10.54
CA LYS A 167 -2.68 4.26 -11.00
C LYS A 167 -3.42 3.12 -10.28
N VAL A 168 -2.78 1.95 -10.14
CA VAL A 168 -3.36 0.83 -9.37
C VAL A 168 -3.64 1.23 -7.92
N PHE A 169 -2.68 1.91 -7.28
CA PHE A 169 -2.85 2.46 -5.93
C PHE A 169 -4.04 3.44 -5.85
N ARG A 170 -4.17 4.34 -6.83
CA ARG A 170 -5.28 5.31 -6.88
C ARG A 170 -6.63 4.62 -7.03
N GLU A 171 -6.73 3.59 -7.87
CA GLU A 171 -7.96 2.80 -8.00
C GLU A 171 -8.31 2.00 -6.74
N MET A 172 -7.29 1.59 -5.98
CA MET A 172 -7.49 0.92 -4.69
C MET A 172 -8.05 1.90 -3.64
N CYS A 173 -7.48 3.11 -3.57
CA CYS A 173 -7.88 4.14 -2.62
C CYS A 173 -9.23 4.79 -2.99
N GLY A 174 -9.39 5.19 -4.25
CA GLY A 174 -10.49 6.04 -4.74
C GLY A 174 -10.34 7.51 -4.34
N ASN A 175 -10.97 8.41 -5.12
CA ASN A 175 -10.80 9.86 -5.00
C ASN A 175 -11.02 10.39 -3.57
N HIS A 176 -12.02 9.88 -2.86
CA HIS A 176 -12.32 10.32 -1.49
C HIS A 176 -11.16 10.03 -0.51
N ALA A 177 -10.49 8.88 -0.63
CA ALA A 177 -9.40 8.51 0.26
C ALA A 177 -8.08 9.20 -0.09
N LEU A 178 -7.93 9.74 -1.30
CA LEU A 178 -6.72 10.45 -1.73
C LEU A 178 -6.47 11.72 -0.91
N SER A 179 -7.52 12.33 -0.35
CA SER A 179 -7.41 13.45 0.61
C SER A 179 -6.65 13.08 1.90
N LYS A 180 -6.62 11.79 2.26
CA LYS A 180 -5.94 11.24 3.44
C LYS A 180 -4.56 10.67 3.12
N VAL A 181 -4.09 10.82 1.87
CA VAL A 181 -2.78 10.33 1.46
C VAL A 181 -1.71 11.39 1.71
N VAL A 182 -0.61 11.00 2.35
CA VAL A 182 0.65 11.75 2.42
C VAL A 182 1.66 11.06 1.52
N LEU A 183 2.24 11.83 0.60
CA LEU A 183 3.35 11.37 -0.23
C LEU A 183 4.67 11.62 0.52
N ALA A 184 5.45 10.57 0.74
CA ALA A 184 6.77 10.65 1.37
C ALA A 184 7.83 10.20 0.36
N THR A 185 8.80 11.05 0.06
CA THR A 185 9.94 10.68 -0.79
C THR A 185 11.07 10.14 0.06
N THR A 186 11.74 9.07 -0.39
CA THR A 186 12.75 8.36 0.41
C THR A 186 14.09 8.24 -0.31
N ARG A 187 15.10 7.70 0.40
CA ARG A 187 16.49 7.53 -0.07
C ARG A 187 17.23 8.84 -0.29
N TRP A 188 16.87 9.86 0.49
CA TRP A 188 17.58 11.14 0.52
C TRP A 188 19.02 10.99 1.01
N ASP A 189 19.28 10.05 1.93
CA ASP A 189 20.61 9.79 2.50
C ASP A 189 21.65 9.35 1.46
N ILE A 190 21.21 8.80 0.33
CA ILE A 190 22.06 8.33 -0.77
C ILE A 190 21.80 9.08 -2.09
N CYS A 191 20.97 10.12 -2.06
CA CYS A 191 20.65 10.92 -3.22
C CYS A 191 21.64 12.08 -3.33
N PRO A 192 22.32 12.27 -4.47
CA PRO A 192 23.10 13.47 -4.72
C PRO A 192 22.20 14.72 -4.59
N PRO A 193 22.65 15.78 -3.86
CA PRO A 193 21.83 16.96 -3.59
C PRO A 193 21.27 17.64 -4.85
N GLU A 194 22.06 17.64 -5.93
CA GLU A 194 21.74 18.32 -7.19
C GLU A 194 20.60 17.67 -8.00
N ILE A 195 20.26 16.40 -7.73
CA ILE A 195 19.17 15.71 -8.45
C ILE A 195 17.92 15.49 -7.61
N GLY A 196 18.02 15.53 -6.28
CA GLY A 196 16.93 15.18 -5.37
C GLY A 196 15.67 16.03 -5.58
N GLY A 197 15.84 17.36 -5.64
CA GLY A 197 14.71 18.29 -5.83
C GLY A 197 13.97 18.09 -7.16
N ASN A 198 14.71 17.93 -8.26
CA ASN A 198 14.12 17.67 -9.57
C ASN A 198 13.35 16.33 -9.61
N ARG A 199 13.89 15.31 -8.95
CA ARG A 199 13.22 13.99 -8.87
C ARG A 199 12.00 14.01 -7.97
N GLN A 200 12.05 14.70 -6.84
CA GLN A 200 10.88 14.90 -5.99
C GLN A 200 9.75 15.61 -6.75
N LYS A 201 10.10 16.63 -7.55
CA LYS A 201 9.13 17.33 -8.41
C LYS A 201 8.51 16.39 -9.45
N GLU A 202 9.30 15.56 -10.12
CA GLU A 202 8.78 14.55 -11.08
C GLU A 202 7.79 13.57 -10.41
N VAL A 203 8.12 13.12 -9.19
CA VAL A 203 7.26 12.22 -8.40
C VAL A 203 5.94 12.90 -8.05
N LEU A 204 6.00 14.14 -7.57
CA LEU A 204 4.82 14.95 -7.24
C LEU A 204 3.94 15.16 -8.47
N ASP A 205 4.51 15.65 -9.57
CA ASP A 205 3.80 15.93 -10.79
C ASP A 205 3.10 14.69 -11.31
N THR A 206 3.74 13.52 -11.27
CA THR A 206 3.13 12.26 -11.69
C THR A 206 2.04 11.81 -10.73
N PHE A 207 2.31 11.82 -9.43
CA PHE A 207 1.37 11.31 -8.43
C PHE A 207 0.04 12.09 -8.47
N TRP A 208 0.13 13.41 -8.62
CA TRP A 208 -1.01 14.33 -8.61
C TRP A 208 -1.50 14.74 -10.02
N SER A 209 -0.89 14.26 -11.12
CA SER A 209 -1.11 14.76 -12.50
C SER A 209 -2.58 14.85 -12.91
N ASN A 210 -3.41 13.91 -12.43
CA ASN A 210 -4.83 13.78 -12.75
C ASN A 210 -5.75 14.07 -11.55
N MET A 211 -5.24 14.73 -10.50
CA MET A 211 -6.06 15.17 -9.36
C MET A 211 -6.32 16.67 -9.37
N ARG A 212 -5.86 17.38 -10.42
CA ARG A 212 -5.99 18.83 -10.59
C ARG A 212 -7.43 19.36 -10.66
N SER A 213 -8.46 18.50 -10.76
CA SER A 213 -9.87 18.92 -10.79
C SER A 213 -10.68 18.72 -9.50
N GLU A 214 -10.30 17.84 -8.55
CA GLU A 214 -11.25 17.41 -7.50
C GLU A 214 -10.77 17.44 -6.03
N SER A 215 -9.48 17.60 -5.73
CA SER A 215 -8.98 17.70 -4.35
C SER A 215 -8.71 19.15 -3.92
N THR A 216 -8.96 19.45 -2.64
CA THR A 216 -8.77 20.79 -2.05
C THR A 216 -7.37 21.34 -2.34
N PRO A 217 -7.21 22.67 -2.58
CA PRO A 217 -5.94 23.31 -2.94
C PRO A 217 -4.75 22.91 -2.03
N HIS A 218 -5.01 22.76 -0.72
CA HIS A 218 -4.02 22.45 0.31
C HIS A 218 -3.42 21.03 0.25
N THR A 219 -4.01 20.09 -0.50
CA THR A 219 -3.51 18.68 -0.56
C THR A 219 -2.50 18.44 -1.67
N ARG A 220 -2.34 19.38 -2.61
CA ARG A 220 -1.69 19.13 -3.90
C ARG A 220 -0.18 19.37 -3.93
N GLU A 221 0.39 20.05 -2.95
CA GLU A 221 1.73 20.64 -3.12
C GLU A 221 2.85 19.98 -2.30
N GLU A 222 2.52 19.11 -1.35
CA GLU A 222 3.51 18.67 -0.38
C GLU A 222 3.76 17.17 -0.43
N ALA A 223 4.95 16.81 -0.93
CA ALA A 223 5.63 15.57 -0.59
C ALA A 223 6.68 15.90 0.46
N THR A 224 6.74 15.11 1.54
CA THR A 224 7.76 15.30 2.57
C THR A 224 8.97 14.42 2.30
N ALA A 225 10.16 14.99 2.51
CA ALA A 225 11.40 14.23 2.44
C ALA A 225 11.56 13.39 3.71
N LEU A 226 11.56 12.06 3.55
CA LEU A 226 11.77 11.12 4.63
C LEU A 226 13.23 10.64 4.64
N TRP A 227 13.95 11.07 5.68
CA TRP A 227 15.33 10.68 5.97
C TRP A 227 15.35 9.41 6.82
N ASN A 228 16.46 8.66 6.78
CA ASN A 228 16.62 7.48 7.62
C ASN A 228 16.97 7.85 9.09
N SER A 229 16.06 8.56 9.76
CA SER A 229 16.19 8.94 11.16
C SER A 229 14.87 8.81 11.91
N LYS A 230 14.94 8.76 13.24
CA LYS A 230 13.77 8.74 14.13
C LYS A 230 12.98 10.04 14.03
N GLU A 231 13.68 11.17 13.97
CA GLU A 231 13.11 12.51 13.94
C GLU A 231 12.25 12.69 12.68
N SER A 232 12.81 12.37 11.50
CA SER A 232 12.11 12.48 10.23
C SER A 232 10.91 11.53 10.15
N ALA A 233 11.03 10.33 10.72
CA ALA A 233 9.92 9.39 10.80
C ALA A 233 8.76 9.91 11.66
N TRP A 234 9.06 10.50 12.82
CA TRP A 234 8.04 11.10 13.68
C TRP A 234 7.41 12.36 13.07
N ASP A 235 8.16 13.16 12.32
CA ASP A 235 7.60 14.33 11.63
C ASP A 235 6.61 13.92 10.53
N LEU A 236 6.88 12.82 9.81
CA LEU A 236 5.92 12.22 8.89
C LEU A 236 4.66 11.73 9.63
N ILE A 237 4.80 11.09 10.81
CA ILE A 237 3.64 10.70 11.62
C ILE A 237 2.80 11.92 12.01
N LYS A 238 3.43 12.97 12.57
CA LYS A 238 2.73 14.21 12.93
C LYS A 238 2.01 14.84 11.74
N LEU A 239 2.62 14.83 10.55
CA LEU A 239 1.99 15.34 9.34
C LEU A 239 0.71 14.56 8.96
N VAL A 240 0.77 13.22 9.03
CA VAL A 240 -0.40 12.37 8.74
C VAL A 240 -1.51 12.56 9.78
N LEU A 241 -1.13 12.70 11.06
CA LEU A 241 -2.06 13.00 12.15
C LEU A 241 -2.72 14.37 11.99
N LYS A 242 -1.93 15.40 11.65
CA LYS A 242 -2.41 16.75 11.37
C LYS A 242 -3.43 16.74 10.23
N ARG A 243 -3.11 16.09 9.10
CA ARG A 243 -4.06 15.96 7.97
C ARG A 243 -5.35 15.25 8.36
N ARG A 244 -5.30 14.33 9.34
CA ARG A 244 -6.52 13.71 9.86
C ARG A 244 -7.36 14.74 10.61
N ALA A 245 -6.77 15.43 11.59
CA ALA A 245 -7.42 16.41 12.43
C ALA A 245 -8.04 17.55 11.59
N ASP A 246 -7.26 18.14 10.68
CA ASP A 246 -7.67 19.26 9.83
C ASP A 246 -8.90 18.93 8.94
N SER A 247 -9.12 17.66 8.62
CA SER A 247 -10.24 17.27 7.76
C SER A 247 -11.53 16.99 8.52
N HIS A 248 -11.54 16.99 9.86
CA HIS A 248 -12.67 16.64 10.73
C HIS A 248 -13.40 15.33 10.38
N ILE A 249 -12.70 14.40 9.71
CA ILE A 249 -13.22 13.08 9.34
C ILE A 249 -12.27 12.06 9.96
N ASP A 250 -12.77 11.31 10.94
CA ASP A 250 -11.95 10.37 11.71
C ASP A 250 -11.32 9.26 10.88
N GLY A 251 -11.96 8.86 9.79
CA GLY A 251 -11.39 7.88 8.89
C GLY A 251 -12.10 7.80 7.56
N VAL A 252 -11.43 7.15 6.61
CA VAL A 252 -11.95 6.94 5.26
C VAL A 252 -12.10 5.46 4.96
N VAL A 253 -13.04 5.15 4.07
CA VAL A 253 -13.20 3.81 3.50
C VAL A 253 -12.63 3.82 2.09
N LEU A 254 -11.67 2.94 1.83
CA LEU A 254 -11.04 2.81 0.52
C LEU A 254 -12.03 2.23 -0.50
N LYS A 255 -11.90 2.64 -1.76
CA LYS A 255 -12.74 2.15 -2.86
C LYS A 255 -12.74 0.63 -2.96
N ILE A 256 -11.58 -0.01 -2.79
CA ILE A 256 -11.48 -1.48 -2.81
C ILE A 256 -12.27 -2.15 -1.66
N GLN A 257 -12.31 -1.53 -0.48
CA GLN A 257 -13.06 -2.05 0.68
C GLN A 257 -14.56 -2.01 0.38
N LYS A 258 -15.07 -0.87 -0.12
CA LYS A 258 -16.48 -0.75 -0.54
C LYS A 258 -16.84 -1.75 -1.65
N GLN A 259 -15.93 -1.96 -2.60
CA GLN A 259 -16.16 -2.89 -3.71
C GLN A 259 -16.27 -4.35 -3.24
N LEU A 260 -15.36 -4.78 -2.35
CA LEU A 260 -15.32 -6.16 -1.87
C LEU A 260 -16.40 -6.45 -0.83
N VAL A 261 -16.60 -5.54 0.14
CA VAL A 261 -17.44 -5.78 1.31
C VAL A 261 -18.87 -5.30 1.07
N ASP A 262 -19.05 -4.01 0.74
CA ASP A 262 -20.40 -3.43 0.60
C ASP A 262 -21.08 -3.88 -0.69
N LYS A 263 -20.33 -3.93 -1.80
CA LYS A 263 -20.86 -4.27 -3.13
C LYS A 263 -20.71 -5.76 -3.49
N GLY A 264 -20.04 -6.55 -2.65
CA GLY A 264 -19.85 -7.98 -2.86
C GLY A 264 -19.13 -8.36 -4.16
N LYS A 265 -18.34 -7.45 -4.75
CA LYS A 265 -17.58 -7.75 -5.98
C LYS A 265 -16.52 -8.81 -5.70
N LYS A 266 -16.25 -9.67 -6.67
CA LYS A 266 -15.07 -10.55 -6.64
C LYS A 266 -13.81 -9.70 -6.77
N PHE A 267 -12.68 -10.18 -6.22
CA PHE A 267 -11.41 -9.44 -6.31
C PHE A 267 -11.05 -9.00 -7.74
N ARG A 268 -11.22 -9.89 -8.72
CA ARG A 268 -10.94 -9.59 -10.13
C ARG A 268 -11.83 -8.51 -10.74
N GLU A 269 -12.98 -8.23 -10.16
CA GLU A 269 -13.95 -7.23 -10.62
C GLU A 269 -13.72 -5.85 -9.98
N THR A 270 -12.78 -5.75 -9.04
CA THR A 270 -12.37 -4.49 -8.44
C THR A 270 -11.61 -3.63 -9.44
N ASP A 271 -11.73 -2.31 -9.31
CA ASP A 271 -11.15 -1.39 -10.28
C ASP A 271 -9.61 -1.43 -10.21
N ALA A 272 -9.04 -1.63 -9.02
CA ALA A 272 -7.61 -1.84 -8.83
C ALA A 272 -7.10 -3.10 -9.54
N ALA A 273 -7.84 -4.21 -9.47
CA ALA A 273 -7.45 -5.45 -10.15
C ALA A 273 -7.57 -5.34 -11.67
N GLN A 274 -8.59 -4.63 -12.17
CA GLN A 274 -8.74 -4.33 -13.60
C GLN A 274 -7.63 -3.42 -14.11
N GLU A 275 -7.26 -2.41 -13.33
CA GLU A 275 -6.16 -1.50 -13.66
C GLU A 275 -4.81 -2.22 -13.68
N LEU A 276 -4.56 -3.14 -12.73
CA LEU A 276 -3.40 -4.02 -12.76
C LEU A 276 -3.41 -4.90 -14.02
N ARG A 277 -4.58 -5.45 -14.39
CA ARG A 277 -4.71 -6.23 -15.62
C ARG A 277 -4.40 -5.41 -16.86
N ARG A 278 -4.80 -4.14 -16.90
CA ARG A 278 -4.47 -3.19 -17.98
C ARG A 278 -2.96 -2.94 -18.04
N LYS A 279 -2.33 -2.64 -16.90
CA LYS A 279 -0.87 -2.49 -16.76
C LYS A 279 -0.13 -3.68 -17.38
N VAL A 280 -0.51 -4.90 -16.99
CA VAL A 280 0.17 -6.13 -17.44
C VAL A 280 -0.01 -6.34 -18.95
N LYS A 281 -1.21 -6.10 -19.49
CA LYS A 281 -1.44 -6.16 -20.95
C LYS A 281 -0.54 -5.19 -21.72
N GLU A 282 -0.34 -3.98 -21.19
CA GLU A 282 0.52 -2.97 -21.82
C GLU A 282 2.00 -3.41 -21.83
N LEU A 283 2.50 -3.88 -20.69
CA LEU A 283 3.88 -4.40 -20.57
C LEU A 283 4.13 -5.58 -21.51
N ILE A 284 3.13 -6.44 -21.70
CA ILE A 284 3.18 -7.57 -22.64
C ILE A 284 3.28 -7.09 -24.09
N LYS A 285 2.44 -6.12 -24.47
CA LYS A 285 2.45 -5.54 -25.82
C LYS A 285 3.79 -4.89 -26.14
N GLU A 286 4.38 -4.19 -25.16
CA GLU A 286 5.68 -3.54 -25.28
C GLU A 286 6.81 -4.59 -25.43
N SER A 287 6.78 -5.66 -24.64
CA SER A 287 7.78 -6.75 -24.71
C SER A 287 7.75 -7.53 -26.03
N GLY A 288 6.61 -7.56 -26.73
CA GLY A 288 6.46 -8.16 -28.05
C GLY A 288 6.84 -7.25 -29.22
N SER A 289 7.14 -5.97 -28.97
CA SER A 289 7.59 -5.02 -29.98
C SER A 289 9.12 -4.95 -30.03
N THR A 290 9.73 -4.95 -31.22
CA THR A 290 11.19 -4.98 -31.46
C THR A 290 11.93 -3.68 -31.06
N SER A 291 11.46 -2.95 -30.03
CA SER A 291 12.01 -1.67 -29.63
C SER A 291 13.05 -1.81 -28.50
N THR A 292 14.13 -1.03 -28.59
CA THR A 292 15.29 -1.03 -27.68
C THR A 292 14.94 -0.73 -26.21
N GLN A 293 13.71 -0.27 -25.94
CA GLN A 293 13.18 0.01 -24.59
C GLN A 293 12.71 -1.24 -23.82
N ALA A 294 12.66 -2.42 -24.46
CA ALA A 294 12.20 -3.68 -23.85
C ALA A 294 13.16 -4.28 -22.77
N ARG A 295 14.31 -3.64 -22.50
CA ARG A 295 15.39 -4.22 -21.67
C ARG A 295 15.13 -4.28 -20.16
N ASN A 296 14.06 -3.65 -19.65
CA ASN A 296 13.82 -3.57 -18.20
C ASN A 296 12.66 -4.43 -17.67
N VAL A 297 11.93 -5.15 -18.54
CA VAL A 297 10.83 -6.01 -18.08
C VAL A 297 11.34 -7.44 -17.90
N LYS A 298 11.35 -7.95 -16.67
CA LYS A 298 11.80 -9.31 -16.36
C LYS A 298 10.81 -10.33 -16.95
N PRO A 299 11.17 -11.11 -17.98
CA PRO A 299 10.23 -11.94 -18.73
C PRO A 299 9.47 -12.96 -17.85
N ARG A 300 10.17 -13.57 -16.88
CA ARG A 300 9.61 -14.54 -15.92
C ARG A 300 8.56 -13.95 -14.97
N ALA A 301 8.79 -12.75 -14.47
CA ALA A 301 7.83 -12.10 -13.57
C ALA A 301 6.56 -11.71 -14.34
N LEU A 302 6.73 -11.19 -15.56
CA LEU A 302 5.63 -10.83 -16.44
C LEU A 302 4.79 -12.05 -16.87
N SER A 303 5.43 -13.18 -17.17
CA SER A 303 4.72 -14.41 -17.54
C SER A 303 3.94 -15.02 -16.36
N ALA A 304 4.53 -15.05 -15.17
CA ALA A 304 3.83 -15.48 -13.96
C ALA A 304 2.58 -14.62 -13.68
N GLU A 305 2.69 -13.31 -13.87
CA GLU A 305 1.60 -12.36 -13.71
C GLU A 305 0.51 -12.55 -14.78
N ALA A 306 0.89 -12.71 -16.05
CA ALA A 306 -0.04 -12.96 -17.15
C ALA A 306 -0.85 -14.25 -16.97
N ALA A 307 -0.19 -15.32 -16.52
CA ALA A 307 -0.83 -16.60 -16.23
C ALA A 307 -1.86 -16.47 -15.10
N ARG A 308 -1.52 -15.78 -14.01
CA ARG A 308 -2.44 -15.56 -12.87
C ARG A 308 -3.66 -14.72 -13.24
N LEU A 309 -3.47 -13.74 -14.12
CA LEU A 309 -4.54 -12.89 -14.63
C LEU A 309 -5.35 -13.53 -15.77
N ARG A 310 -5.00 -14.75 -16.19
CA ARG A 310 -5.63 -15.47 -17.31
C ARG A 310 -5.71 -14.61 -18.56
N LEU A 311 -4.58 -14.01 -18.94
CA LEU A 311 -4.48 -13.22 -20.16
C LEU A 311 -4.31 -14.14 -21.38
N PRO A 312 -5.10 -13.97 -22.46
CA PRO A 312 -4.83 -14.67 -23.71
C PRO A 312 -3.56 -14.09 -24.33
N LEU A 313 -2.60 -14.95 -24.66
CA LEU A 313 -1.32 -14.57 -25.27
C LEU A 313 -1.16 -15.25 -26.62
N GLY A 314 -0.80 -14.47 -27.65
CA GLY A 314 -0.44 -15.04 -28.95
C GLY A 314 0.93 -15.73 -28.91
N ALA A 315 1.16 -16.70 -29.79
CA ALA A 315 2.37 -17.54 -29.78
C ALA A 315 3.71 -16.77 -29.84
N ARG A 316 3.74 -15.60 -30.49
CA ARG A 316 4.92 -14.70 -30.50
C ARG A 316 5.21 -14.11 -29.12
N VAL A 317 4.16 -13.70 -28.43
CA VAL A 317 4.23 -13.08 -27.10
C VAL A 317 4.56 -14.12 -26.04
N SER A 318 3.95 -15.30 -26.11
CA SER A 318 4.26 -16.43 -25.21
C SER A 318 5.75 -16.80 -25.27
N ARG A 319 6.34 -16.84 -26.48
CA ARG A 319 7.79 -17.04 -26.67
C ARG A 319 8.64 -15.90 -26.08
N ALA A 320 8.24 -14.65 -26.30
CA ALA A 320 8.97 -13.48 -25.78
C ALA A 320 9.03 -13.45 -24.24
N ILE A 321 8.03 -14.03 -23.56
CA ILE A 321 7.95 -14.04 -22.08
C ILE A 321 8.26 -15.42 -21.45
N GLY A 322 8.72 -16.39 -22.25
CA GLY A 322 9.16 -17.70 -21.76
C GLY A 322 8.04 -18.66 -21.33
N LEU A 323 6.84 -18.52 -21.90
CA LEU A 323 5.75 -19.50 -21.81
C LEU A 323 5.79 -20.36 -23.08
N SER A 324 6.61 -21.42 -23.07
CA SER A 324 6.62 -22.47 -24.09
C SER A 324 6.08 -23.75 -23.49
#